data_AF-A0A4Y2JXN0-F1
#
_entry.id   AF-A0A4Y2JXN0-F1
#
_cell.length_a   1.000
_cell.length_b   1.000
_cell.length_c   1.000
_cell.angle_alpha   90.00
_cell.angle_beta   90.00
_cell.angle_gamma   90.00
#
_symmetry.space_group_name_H-M   'P 1'
#
loop_
_entity.id
_entity.type
_entity.pdbx_description
1 polymer ?
#
loop_
_entity_poly.entity_id
_entity_poly.type
_entity_poly.pdbx_seq_one_letter_code
_entity_poly.pdbx_strand_id
1 'polypeptide(L)'
;MQITTGVPRADCQIERMHGILIPVPAKLSIDDPAKLFKFVPDVQRIINRAVSRSSKFTPFELMTGVKMRNKGDLKIKEILDEKYMNSIIQEKETIREETKANIFKVQEENRRRIAPIYKINDLVAIKRTQKEVSSSNPSF
;
A
#
# COMPACT_ATOMS: atom_id res chain seq x y z
N MET A 1 11.87 1.35 27.31
CA MET A 1 11.60 0.72 26.00
C MET A 1 12.66 1.27 25.04
N GLN A 2 13.69 0.47 24.71
CA GLN A 2 14.71 0.87 23.74
C GLN A 2 14.15 0.59 22.35
N ILE A 3 13.93 1.64 21.56
CA ILE A 3 13.57 1.53 20.16
C ILE A 3 14.88 1.27 19.42
N THR A 4 15.04 0.11 18.79
CA THR A 4 16.21 -0.18 17.97
C THR A 4 16.16 0.70 16.73
N THR A 5 16.84 1.83 16.78
CA THR A 5 17.04 2.74 15.65
C THR A 5 17.80 1.98 14.57
N GLY A 6 17.20 1.80 13.39
CA GLY A 6 17.79 1.06 12.26
C GLY A 6 17.03 -0.19 11.80
N VAL A 7 15.86 -0.51 12.38
CA VAL A 7 14.98 -1.58 11.88
C VAL A 7 13.79 -0.97 11.11
N PRO A 8 13.81 -0.93 9.77
CA PRO A 8 12.82 -0.20 8.97
C PRO A 8 11.37 -0.70 9.15
N ARG A 9 11.17 -1.94 9.62
CA ARG A 9 9.82 -2.45 9.91
C ARG A 9 9.18 -1.87 11.17
N ALA A 10 9.98 -1.53 12.19
CA ALA A 10 9.46 -0.95 13.43
C ALA A 10 9.00 0.50 13.20
N ASP A 11 9.71 1.23 12.33
CA ASP A 11 9.41 2.63 12.02
C ASP A 11 8.46 2.79 10.83
N CYS A 12 8.12 1.73 10.09
CA CYS A 12 7.25 1.78 8.91
C CYS A 12 5.90 2.48 9.14
N GLN A 13 5.30 2.31 10.32
CA GLN A 13 4.06 3.03 10.65
C GLN A 13 4.31 4.55 10.78
N ILE A 14 5.40 4.95 11.42
CA ILE A 14 5.81 6.34 11.56
C ILE A 14 6.24 6.92 10.20
N GLU A 15 6.97 6.16 9.39
CA GLU A 15 7.37 6.56 8.04
C GLU A 15 6.17 6.79 7.12
N ARG A 16 5.15 5.90 7.17
CA ARG A 16 3.89 6.12 6.46
C ARG A 16 3.18 7.39 6.93
N MET A 17 3.20 7.66 8.23
CA MET A 17 2.65 8.90 8.78
C MET A 17 3.44 10.13 8.34
N HIS A 18 4.78 10.06 8.30
CA HIS A 18 5.65 11.14 7.81
C HIS A 18 5.41 11.44 6.33
N GLY A 19 5.15 10.42 5.51
CA GLY A 19 4.77 10.60 4.10
C GLY A 19 3.51 11.45 3.91
N ILE A 20 2.65 11.53 4.91
CA ILE A 20 1.45 12.38 4.93
C ILE A 20 1.72 13.71 5.65
N LEU A 21 2.38 13.66 6.80
CA LEU A 21 2.63 14.82 7.68
C LEU A 21 3.58 15.85 7.11
N ILE A 22 4.56 15.47 6.29
CA ILE A 22 5.53 16.40 5.71
C ILE A 22 4.92 17.21 4.55
N PRO A 23 4.28 16.59 3.54
CA PRO A 23 3.84 17.34 2.37
C PRO A 23 2.55 18.14 2.58
N VAL A 24 1.70 17.80 3.55
CA VAL A 24 0.42 18.51 3.78
C VAL A 24 0.64 19.93 4.32
N PRO A 25 1.39 20.16 5.42
CA PRO A 25 1.77 21.50 5.88
C PRO A 25 2.63 22.23 4.85
N ALA A 26 3.53 21.54 4.14
CA ALA A 26 4.35 22.17 3.10
C ALA A 26 3.50 22.74 1.94
N LYS A 27 2.43 22.03 1.52
CA LYS A 27 1.45 22.55 0.53
C LYS A 27 0.63 23.72 1.08
N LEU A 28 0.34 23.77 2.37
CA LEU A 28 -0.39 24.87 3.00
C LEU A 28 0.48 26.11 3.23
N SER A 29 1.80 25.93 3.30
CA SER A 29 2.79 26.97 3.61
C SER A 29 3.57 27.45 2.39
N ILE A 30 3.06 27.23 1.17
CA ILE A 30 3.73 27.59 -0.10
C ILE A 30 4.12 29.07 -0.13
N ASP A 31 3.26 29.94 0.40
CA ASP A 31 3.47 31.39 0.40
C ASP A 31 4.49 31.87 1.45
N ASP A 32 4.66 31.11 2.53
CA ASP A 32 5.61 31.46 3.61
C ASP A 32 6.05 30.20 4.38
N PRO A 33 7.26 29.67 4.12
CA PRO A 33 7.74 28.44 4.76
C PRO A 33 7.98 28.57 6.26
N ALA A 34 8.13 29.79 6.81
CA ALA A 34 8.33 30.01 8.24
C ALA A 34 7.03 29.81 9.05
N LYS A 35 5.87 29.79 8.39
CA LYS A 35 4.55 29.62 9.03
C LYS A 35 4.08 28.17 9.12
N LEU A 36 4.90 27.20 8.72
CA LEU A 36 4.54 25.77 8.71
C LEU A 36 4.01 25.28 10.07
N PHE A 37 4.60 25.76 11.18
CA PHE A 37 4.19 25.39 12.53
C PHE A 37 2.73 25.76 12.85
N LYS A 38 2.19 26.81 12.23
CA LYS A 38 0.80 27.25 12.46
C LYS A 38 -0.23 26.22 11.99
N PHE A 39 0.11 25.43 10.97
CA PHE A 39 -0.78 24.43 10.38
C PHE A 39 -0.67 23.06 11.05
N VAL A 40 0.33 22.83 11.91
CA VAL A 40 0.56 21.54 12.58
C VAL A 40 -0.64 21.12 13.44
N PRO A 41 -1.24 21.98 14.28
CA PRO A 41 -2.41 21.60 15.08
C PRO A 41 -3.63 21.21 14.21
N ASP A 42 -3.83 21.90 13.09
CA ASP A 42 -4.93 21.65 12.18
C ASP A 42 -4.76 20.32 11.44
N VAL A 43 -3.54 20.04 10.97
CA VAL A 43 -3.19 18.78 10.31
C VAL A 43 -3.31 17.60 11.27
N GLN A 44 -2.79 17.72 12.50
CA GLN A 44 -2.93 16.69 13.52
C GLN A 44 -4.40 16.38 13.82
N ARG A 45 -5.23 17.41 13.96
CA ARG A 45 -6.67 17.28 14.21
C ARG A 45 -7.38 16.57 13.07
N ILE A 46 -7.03 16.87 11.82
CA ILE A 46 -7.67 16.26 10.65
C ILE A 46 -7.23 14.80 10.48
N ILE A 47 -5.95 14.49 10.68
CA ILE A 47 -5.44 13.12 10.63
C ILE A 47 -6.09 12.26 11.73
N ASN A 48 -6.23 12.79 12.94
CA ASN A 48 -6.87 12.07 14.04
C ASN A 48 -8.39 11.88 13.84
N ARG A 49 -9.01 12.66 12.95
CA ARG A 49 -10.40 12.52 12.50
C ARG A 49 -10.52 11.71 11.20
N ALA A 50 -9.45 11.51 10.44
CA ALA A 50 -9.54 10.80 9.17
C ALA A 50 -9.96 9.36 9.45
N VAL A 51 -11.06 8.93 8.81
CA VAL A 51 -11.54 7.56 8.94
C VAL A 51 -10.60 6.67 8.15
N SER A 52 -9.98 5.71 8.82
CA SER A 52 -9.17 4.72 8.10
C SER A 52 -10.09 3.75 7.37
N ARG A 53 -9.77 3.45 6.10
CA ARG A 53 -10.55 2.53 5.27
C ARG A 53 -10.61 1.11 5.86
N SER A 54 -9.54 0.69 6.54
CA SER A 54 -9.43 -0.66 7.10
C SER A 54 -10.21 -0.82 8.40
N SER A 55 -10.18 0.18 9.28
CA SER A 55 -10.85 0.11 10.59
C SER A 55 -12.28 0.64 10.56
N LYS A 56 -12.65 1.47 9.57
CA LYS A 56 -13.92 2.24 9.51
C LYS A 56 -14.13 3.23 10.67
N PHE A 57 -13.15 3.36 11.56
CA PHE A 57 -13.14 4.26 12.71
C PHE A 57 -11.97 5.24 12.62
N THR A 58 -12.13 6.40 13.25
CA THR A 58 -11.04 7.39 13.35
C THR A 58 -10.08 7.03 14.48
N PRO A 59 -8.78 7.37 14.39
CA PRO A 59 -7.83 7.20 15.49
C PRO A 59 -8.33 7.83 16.81
N PHE A 60 -9.00 8.98 16.72
CA PHE A 60 -9.60 9.63 17.89
C PHE A 60 -10.74 8.82 18.50
N GLU A 61 -11.66 8.29 17.70
CA GLU A 61 -12.73 7.41 18.18
C GLU A 61 -12.18 6.11 18.76
N LEU A 62 -11.12 5.55 18.17
CA LEU A 62 -10.46 4.35 18.70
C LEU A 62 -9.86 4.60 20.09
N MET A 63 -9.33 5.81 20.33
CA MET A 63 -8.72 6.17 21.61
C MET A 63 -9.73 6.62 22.66
N THR A 64 -10.80 7.32 22.25
CA THR A 64 -11.71 8.01 23.18
C THR A 64 -13.11 7.40 23.23
N GLY A 65 -13.48 6.57 22.25
CA GLY A 65 -14.84 6.07 22.06
C GLY A 65 -15.86 7.11 21.57
N VAL A 66 -15.44 8.37 21.37
CA VAL A 66 -16.35 9.50 21.06
C VAL A 66 -16.01 10.11 19.70
N LYS A 67 -17.04 10.55 18.97
CA LYS A 67 -16.86 11.26 17.69
C LYS A 67 -16.32 12.67 17.92
N MET A 68 -15.24 13.03 17.23
CA MET A 68 -14.67 14.38 17.30
C MET A 68 -15.61 15.41 16.65
N ARG A 69 -16.01 16.45 17.41
CA ARG A 69 -16.73 17.63 16.88
C ARG A 69 -15.74 18.69 16.43
N ASN A 70 -15.81 19.15 15.18
CA ASN A 70 -14.95 20.22 14.68
C ASN A 70 -15.60 21.06 13.57
N LYS A 71 -15.19 22.33 13.46
CA LYS A 71 -15.44 23.19 12.29
C LYS A 71 -14.48 22.76 11.19
N GLY A 72 -15.03 22.28 10.08
CA GLY A 72 -14.25 21.59 9.04
C GLY A 72 -13.41 22.56 8.22
N ASP A 73 -12.08 22.46 8.33
CA ASP A 73 -11.18 22.99 7.30
C ASP A 73 -11.21 22.08 6.08
N LEU A 74 -12.18 22.36 5.19
CA LEU A 74 -12.41 21.62 3.94
C LEU A 74 -11.14 21.54 3.09
N LYS A 75 -10.33 22.61 3.07
CA LYS A 75 -9.08 22.69 2.28
C LYS A 75 -8.04 21.66 2.69
N ILE A 76 -7.82 21.48 3.99
CA ILE A 76 -6.80 20.54 4.49
C ILE A 76 -7.27 19.10 4.28
N LYS A 77 -8.58 18.85 4.42
CA LYS A 77 -9.17 17.54 4.10
C LYS A 77 -8.98 17.19 2.62
N GLU A 78 -9.23 18.13 1.71
CA GLU A 78 -9.07 17.92 0.28
C GLU A 78 -7.61 17.58 -0.10
N ILE A 79 -6.65 18.33 0.45
CA ILE A 79 -5.22 18.06 0.25
C ILE A 79 -4.83 16.68 0.82
N LEU A 80 -5.41 16.28 1.95
CA LEU A 80 -5.17 14.97 2.55
C LEU A 80 -5.72 13.83 1.69
N ASP A 81 -6.95 13.97 1.19
CA ASP A 81 -7.59 12.99 0.31
C ASP A 81 -6.80 12.86 -1.01
N GLU A 82 -6.35 13.97 -1.59
CA GLU A 82 -5.48 13.98 -2.78
C GLU A 82 -4.17 13.23 -2.52
N LYS A 83 -3.51 13.49 -1.39
CA LYS A 83 -2.24 12.81 -1.03
C LYS A 83 -2.42 11.32 -0.81
N TYR A 84 -3.49 10.92 -0.13
CA TYR A 84 -3.82 9.51 0.09
C TYR A 84 -4.12 8.77 -1.22
N MET A 85 -4.84 9.42 -2.14
CA MET A 85 -5.10 8.85 -3.47
C MET A 85 -3.81 8.71 -4.27
N ASN A 86 -2.94 9.74 -4.25
CA ASN A 86 -1.65 9.70 -4.94
C ASN A 86 -0.73 8.60 -4.39
N SER A 87 -0.68 8.38 -3.06
CA SER A 87 0.12 7.29 -2.48
C SER A 87 -0.38 5.91 -2.91
N ILE A 88 -1.71 5.71 -2.98
CA ILE A 88 -2.29 4.45 -3.47
C ILE A 88 -1.97 4.24 -4.96
N ILE A 89 -2.04 5.29 -5.77
CA ILE A 89 -1.72 5.21 -7.19
C ILE A 89 -0.24 4.84 -7.38
N GLN A 90 0.67 5.47 -6.63
CA GLN A 90 2.10 5.15 -6.67
C GLN A 90 2.38 3.71 -6.25
N GLU A 91 1.80 3.23 -5.13
CA GLU A 91 1.99 1.85 -4.66
C GLU A 91 1.45 0.82 -5.68
N LYS A 92 0.34 1.12 -6.35
CA LYS A 92 -0.17 0.27 -7.43
C LYS A 92 0.75 0.25 -8.64
N GLU A 93 1.31 1.40 -9.01
CA GLU A 93 2.20 1.49 -10.17
C GLU A 93 3.52 0.78 -9.91
N THR A 94 4.08 0.86 -8.69
CA THR A 94 5.26 0.08 -8.31
C THR A 94 5.01 -1.42 -8.41
N ILE A 95 3.87 -1.91 -7.89
CA ILE A 95 3.49 -3.33 -8.00
C ILE A 95 3.34 -3.73 -9.47
N ARG A 96 2.76 -2.86 -10.31
CA ARG A 96 2.59 -3.12 -11.74
C ARG A 96 3.94 -3.21 -12.45
N GLU A 97 4.87 -2.31 -12.18
CA GLU A 97 6.21 -2.35 -12.79
C GLU A 97 7.03 -3.56 -12.34
N GLU A 98 6.99 -3.91 -11.05
CA GLU A 98 7.62 -5.13 -10.55
C GLU A 98 7.01 -6.39 -11.20
N THR A 99 5.68 -6.43 -11.32
CA THR A 99 4.99 -7.55 -11.97
C THR A 99 5.37 -7.66 -13.45
N LYS A 100 5.41 -6.53 -14.18
CA LYS A 100 5.86 -6.50 -15.58
C LYS A 100 7.29 -7.04 -15.72
N ALA A 101 8.21 -6.58 -14.88
CA ALA A 101 9.59 -7.02 -14.90
C ALA A 101 9.71 -8.53 -14.63
N ASN A 102 8.94 -9.06 -13.67
CA ASN A 102 8.95 -10.48 -13.34
C ASN A 102 8.36 -11.34 -14.47
N ILE A 103 7.24 -10.92 -15.07
CA ILE A 103 6.65 -11.61 -16.23
C ILE A 103 7.65 -11.62 -17.39
N PHE A 104 8.30 -10.49 -17.67
CA PHE A 104 9.29 -10.38 -18.74
C PHE A 104 10.46 -11.35 -18.53
N LYS A 105 11.00 -11.41 -17.30
CA LYS A 105 12.06 -12.38 -16.94
C LYS A 105 11.64 -13.82 -17.19
N VAL A 106 10.44 -14.22 -16.74
CA VAL A 106 9.90 -15.58 -16.95
C VAL A 106 9.69 -15.88 -18.43
N GLN A 107 9.20 -14.91 -19.21
CA GLN A 107 9.03 -15.08 -20.66
C GLN A 107 10.38 -15.24 -21.38
N GLU A 108 11.39 -14.47 -21.00
CA GLU A 108 12.73 -14.57 -21.56
C GLU A 108 13.37 -15.93 -21.23
N GLU A 109 13.23 -16.39 -19.99
CA GLU A 109 13.68 -17.72 -19.58
C GLU A 109 12.98 -18.82 -20.38
N ASN A 110 11.66 -18.73 -20.56
CA ASN A 110 10.89 -19.68 -21.35
C ASN A 110 11.25 -19.66 -22.85
N ARG A 111 11.62 -18.50 -23.41
CA ARG A 111 12.11 -18.40 -24.80
C ARG A 111 13.46 -19.10 -24.99
N ARG A 112 14.32 -19.11 -23.96
CA ARG A 112 15.61 -19.82 -23.98
C ARG A 112 15.47 -21.33 -23.81
N ARG A 113 14.32 -21.81 -23.32
CA ARG A 113 13.99 -23.23 -23.21
C ARG A 113 13.29 -23.68 -24.50
N ILE A 114 14.05 -24.23 -25.43
CA ILE A 114 13.46 -24.88 -26.62
C ILE A 114 12.60 -26.05 -26.14
N ALA A 115 11.32 -26.02 -26.49
CA ALA A 115 10.43 -27.16 -26.25
C ALA A 115 10.89 -28.35 -27.10
N PRO A 116 11.09 -29.54 -26.53
CA PRO A 116 11.42 -30.71 -27.33
C PRO A 116 10.26 -31.01 -28.29
N ILE A 117 10.55 -31.15 -29.58
CA ILE A 117 9.59 -31.58 -30.58
C ILE A 117 9.59 -33.11 -30.57
N TYR A 118 8.48 -33.71 -30.13
CA TYR A 118 8.31 -35.17 -30.09
C TYR A 118 7.67 -35.68 -31.37
N LYS A 119 8.08 -36.87 -31.81
CA LYS A 119 7.48 -37.59 -32.95
C LYS A 119 6.58 -38.72 -32.46
N ILE A 120 5.69 -39.17 -33.35
CA ILE A 120 4.87 -40.36 -33.12
C ILE A 120 5.80 -41.55 -32.83
N ASN A 121 5.57 -42.24 -31.72
CA ASN A 121 6.37 -43.35 -31.14
C ASN A 121 7.59 -42.96 -30.26
N ASP A 122 7.79 -41.69 -29.90
CA ASP A 122 8.81 -41.32 -28.91
C ASP A 122 8.41 -41.75 -27.48
N LEU A 123 9.33 -42.42 -26.78
CA LEU A 123 9.19 -42.73 -25.35
C LEU A 123 9.58 -41.50 -24.51
N VAL A 124 8.61 -40.95 -23.80
CA VAL A 124 8.79 -39.77 -22.94
C VAL A 124 8.40 -40.07 -21.50
N ALA A 125 9.25 -39.62 -20.56
CA ALA A 125 8.98 -39.71 -19.14
C ALA A 125 8.15 -38.50 -18.67
N ILE A 126 6.89 -38.73 -18.31
CA ILE A 126 6.03 -37.70 -17.71
C ILE A 126 6.20 -37.75 -16.20
N LYS A 127 6.79 -36.70 -15.63
CA LYS A 127 6.86 -36.53 -14.17
C LYS A 127 5.46 -36.29 -13.64
N ARG A 128 4.95 -37.18 -12.77
CA ARG A 128 3.70 -36.94 -12.04
C ARG A 128 3.89 -35.75 -11.10
N THR A 129 3.26 -34.63 -11.40
CA THR A 129 3.10 -33.52 -10.47
C THR A 129 1.65 -33.50 -9.98
N GLN A 130 1.45 -33.76 -8.68
CA GLN A 130 0.16 -33.51 -8.03
C GLN A 130 -0.09 -32.00 -8.04
N LYS A 131 -1.07 -31.55 -8.84
CA LYS A 131 -1.84 -30.35 -8.51
C LYS A 131 -3.01 -30.85 -7.68
N GLU A 132 -3.05 -30.51 -6.40
CA GLU A 132 -4.25 -30.71 -5.59
C GLU A 132 -5.41 -29.95 -6.25
N VAL A 133 -6.28 -30.68 -6.93
CA VAL A 133 -7.59 -30.18 -7.30
C VAL A 133 -8.46 -30.43 -6.08
N SER A 134 -8.64 -29.40 -5.25
CA SER A 134 -9.69 -29.39 -4.24
C SER A 134 -11.06 -29.29 -4.95
N SER A 135 -11.50 -30.38 -5.56
CA SER A 135 -12.91 -30.56 -5.94
C SER A 135 -13.56 -31.43 -4.87
N SER A 136 -14.20 -30.75 -3.93
CA SER A 136 -15.30 -31.33 -3.15
C SER A 136 -16.38 -31.80 -4.13
N ASN A 137 -16.53 -33.12 -4.31
CA ASN A 137 -17.72 -33.68 -4.93
C ASN A 137 -18.68 -34.15 -3.83
N PRO A 138 -19.99 -33.84 -3.94
CA PRO A 138 -20.98 -34.32 -2.99
C PRO A 138 -21.26 -35.80 -3.26
N SER A 139 -21.39 -36.57 -2.18
CA SER A 139 -21.80 -37.97 -2.18
C SER A 139 -23.26 -38.11 -2.61
N PHE A 140 -23.51 -38.99 -3.58
CA PHE A 140 -24.82 -39.60 -3.84
C PHE A 140 -25.31 -40.42 -2.65
#